data_AF-A0A836RSG0-F1
#
_entry.id   AF-A0A836RSG0-F1
#
_cell.length_a   1.000
_cell.length_b   1.000
_cell.length_c   1.000
_cell.angle_alpha   90.00
_cell.angle_beta   90.00
_cell.angle_gamma   90.00
#
_symmetry.space_group_name_H-M   'P 1'
#
loop_
_entity.id
_entity.type
_entity.pdbx_description
1 polymer ?
#
loop_
_entity_poly.entity_id
_entity_poly.type
_entity_poly.pdbx_seq_one_letter_code
_entity_poly.pdbx_strand_id
1 'polypeptide(L)'
;LSREKVSVPKPIDWTRHIVVTEFIEAVELSRIPKLNHPNIVLEKIIQNIKKAYSVGVVHGDLSEYNILVRENDEPVIFDWPQWVPSNHPSALILLRRDFKNILKFFKRKYGLNIKVEACLEKLVSEIAGEREST
;
A
#
# COMPACT_ATOMS: atom_id res chain seq x y z
N LEU A 1 5.07 -9.53 6.84
CA LEU A 1 5.25 -8.49 5.80
C LEU A 1 6.67 -8.42 5.26
N SER A 2 7.69 -7.99 6.01
CA SER A 2 9.07 -7.84 5.49
C SER A 2 9.69 -9.15 4.96
N ARG A 3 9.46 -10.29 5.65
CA ARG A 3 9.88 -11.63 5.21
C ARG A 3 9.17 -12.09 3.91
N GLU A 4 7.99 -11.55 3.64
CA GLU A 4 7.13 -11.88 2.51
C GLU A 4 7.34 -10.93 1.30
N LYS A 5 8.48 -10.23 1.27
CA LYS A 5 8.83 -9.27 0.19
C LYS A 5 7.80 -8.15 -0.03
N VAL A 6 7.06 -7.78 1.03
CA VAL A 6 6.31 -6.53 1.09
C VAL A 6 7.27 -5.43 1.52
N SER A 7 7.28 -4.32 0.79
CA SER A 7 8.11 -3.15 1.07
C SER A 7 7.59 -2.41 2.30
N VAL A 8 8.10 -2.82 3.47
CA VAL A 8 7.84 -2.22 4.79
C VAL A 8 9.17 -2.06 5.53
N PRO A 9 9.26 -1.15 6.52
CA PRO A 9 10.45 -1.04 7.35
C PRO A 9 10.76 -2.39 8.04
N LYS A 10 12.00 -2.85 7.95
CA LYS A 10 12.47 -4.03 8.69
C LYS A 10 12.42 -3.76 10.20
N PRO A 11 11.75 -4.61 11.00
CA PRO A 11 11.77 -4.48 12.46
C PRO A 11 13.15 -4.85 13.01
N ILE A 12 13.65 -4.05 13.96
CA ILE A 12 14.92 -4.27 14.67
C ILE A 12 14.66 -4.75 16.10
N ASP A 13 13.84 -4.02 16.85
CA ASP A 13 13.53 -4.34 18.25
C ASP A 13 12.18 -3.75 18.66
N TRP A 14 11.65 -4.17 19.80
CA TRP A 14 10.44 -3.61 20.38
C TRP A 14 10.49 -3.64 21.91
N THR A 15 10.02 -2.56 22.54
CA THR A 15 9.84 -2.51 24.00
C THR A 15 8.62 -1.67 24.37
N ARG A 16 7.72 -2.26 25.15
CA ARG A 16 6.44 -1.65 25.55
C ARG A 16 5.63 -1.19 24.32
N HIS A 17 5.56 0.12 24.08
CA HIS A 17 4.84 0.78 22.99
C HIS A 17 5.79 1.37 21.93
N ILE A 18 7.08 1.03 22.00
CA ILE A 18 8.12 1.51 21.09
C ILE A 18 8.51 0.36 20.16
N VAL A 19 8.45 0.62 18.85
CA VAL A 19 8.97 -0.28 17.82
C VAL A 19 10.14 0.43 17.15
N VAL A 20 11.30 -0.22 17.15
CA VAL A 20 12.50 0.25 16.45
C VAL A 20 12.53 -0.46 15.11
N THR A 21 12.61 0.31 14.02
CA THR A 21 12.70 -0.22 12.65
C THR A 21 13.96 0.30 11.96
N GLU A 22 14.26 -0.26 10.79
CA GLU A 22 15.28 0.30 9.91
C GLU A 22 15.03 1.77 9.63
N PHE A 23 16.11 2.54 9.57
CA PHE A 23 16.05 3.90 9.07
C PHE A 23 15.86 3.88 7.55
N ILE A 24 14.88 4.64 7.07
CA ILE A 24 14.56 4.75 5.65
C ILE A 24 14.88 6.16 5.20
N GLU A 25 15.96 6.31 4.43
CA GLU A 25 16.26 7.55 3.71
C GLU A 25 15.28 7.70 2.54
N ALA A 26 14.18 8.40 2.79
CA ALA A 26 13.06 8.59 1.88
C ALA A 26 12.19 9.79 2.30
N VAL A 27 11.30 10.22 1.41
CA VAL A 27 10.36 11.32 1.65
C VAL A 27 8.93 10.80 1.63
N GLU A 28 8.07 11.31 2.52
CA GLU A 28 6.63 11.03 2.48
C GLU A 28 6.03 11.39 1.12
N LEU A 29 5.26 10.48 0.53
CA LEU A 29 4.61 10.65 -0.78
C LEU A 29 3.73 11.92 -0.81
N SER A 30 3.07 12.24 0.31
CA SER A 30 2.30 13.46 0.52
C SER A 30 3.11 14.74 0.27
N ARG A 31 4.42 14.75 0.56
CA ARG A 31 5.31 15.92 0.48
C ARG A 31 6.06 16.02 -0.84
N ILE A 32 6.11 14.96 -1.65
CA ILE A 32 6.85 14.97 -2.91
C ILE A 32 6.08 15.79 -3.97
N PRO A 33 6.61 16.94 -4.43
CA PRO A 33 5.89 17.79 -5.38
C PRO A 33 5.78 17.15 -6.77
N LYS A 34 6.83 16.46 -7.21
CA LYS A 34 6.89 15.78 -8.51
C LYS A 34 7.64 14.47 -8.36
N LEU A 35 7.03 13.39 -8.85
CA LEU A 35 7.71 12.11 -9.05
C LEU A 35 8.28 12.07 -10.47
N ASN A 36 9.41 11.39 -10.64
CA ASN A 36 9.99 11.16 -11.96
C ASN A 36 9.09 10.20 -12.76
N HIS A 37 8.65 9.12 -12.12
CA HIS A 37 7.81 8.10 -12.73
C HIS A 37 6.55 7.79 -11.90
N PRO A 38 5.53 8.67 -11.87
CA PRO A 38 4.35 8.47 -11.04
C PRO A 38 3.60 7.16 -11.33
N ASN A 39 3.54 6.73 -12.60
CA ASN A 39 2.91 5.46 -12.99
C ASN A 39 3.60 4.25 -12.37
N ILE A 40 4.95 4.24 -12.39
CA ILE A 40 5.75 3.15 -11.85
C ILE A 40 5.60 3.08 -10.33
N VAL A 41 5.64 4.23 -9.64
CA VAL A 41 5.45 4.27 -8.18
C VAL A 41 4.06 3.76 -7.80
N LEU A 42 3.01 4.20 -8.51
CA LEU A 42 1.64 3.72 -8.29
C LEU A 42 1.54 2.21 -8.47
N GLU A 43 2.13 1.66 -9.54
CA GLU A 43 2.13 0.22 -9.79
C GLU A 43 2.82 -0.55 -8.66
N LYS A 44 3.99 -0.09 -8.20
CA LYS A 44 4.70 -0.70 -7.07
C LYS A 44 3.91 -0.63 -5.76
N ILE A 45 3.20 0.48 -5.49
CA ILE A 45 2.31 0.58 -4.32
C ILE A 45 1.20 -0.46 -4.42
N ILE A 46 0.52 -0.54 -5.57
CA ILE A 46 -0.54 -1.52 -5.84
C ILE A 46 -0.04 -2.95 -5.64
N GLN A 47 1.14 -3.28 -6.17
CA GLN A 47 1.75 -4.59 -5.99
C GLN A 47 2.02 -4.90 -4.51
N ASN A 48 2.51 -3.93 -3.74
CA ASN A 48 2.72 -4.11 -2.30
C ASN A 48 1.41 -4.33 -1.53
N ILE A 49 0.33 -3.63 -1.89
CA ILE A 49 -1.00 -3.83 -1.30
C ILE A 49 -1.50 -5.25 -1.59
N LYS A 50 -1.39 -5.71 -2.85
CA LYS A 50 -1.78 -7.08 -3.23
C LYS A 50 -0.97 -8.14 -2.51
N LYS A 51 0.36 -7.97 -2.43
CA LYS A 51 1.22 -8.88 -1.67
C LYS A 51 0.83 -8.95 -0.20
N ALA A 52 0.60 -7.80 0.45
CA ALA A 52 0.14 -7.75 1.83
C ALA A 52 -1.18 -8.53 2.01
N TYR A 53 -2.12 -8.36 1.09
CA TYR A 53 -3.39 -9.10 1.10
C TYR A 53 -3.20 -10.60 0.94
N SER A 54 -2.35 -11.04 0.00
CA SER A 54 -2.06 -12.46 -0.26
C SER A 54 -1.45 -13.18 0.95
N VAL A 55 -0.76 -12.44 1.82
CA VAL A 55 -0.20 -12.96 3.08
C VAL A 55 -1.07 -12.69 4.30
N GLY A 56 -2.34 -12.33 4.07
CA GLY A 56 -3.35 -12.27 5.12
C GLY A 56 -3.59 -10.90 5.74
N VAL A 57 -3.07 -9.80 5.16
CA VAL A 57 -3.06 -8.48 5.80
C VAL A 57 -3.69 -7.41 4.91
N VAL A 58 -4.62 -6.63 5.46
CA VAL A 58 -5.13 -5.38 4.89
C VAL A 58 -4.67 -4.22 5.78
N HIS A 59 -4.15 -3.15 5.19
CA HIS A 59 -3.64 -2.01 5.95
C HIS A 59 -4.74 -1.32 6.77
N GLY A 60 -5.92 -1.12 6.19
CA GLY A 60 -7.08 -0.64 6.93
C GLY A 60 -7.05 0.85 7.28
N ASP A 61 -6.10 1.63 6.74
CA ASP A 61 -6.06 3.10 6.76
C ASP A 61 -5.01 3.69 5.81
N LEU A 62 -4.86 3.11 4.61
CA LEU A 62 -3.77 3.51 3.72
C LEU A 62 -4.03 4.87 3.05
N SER A 63 -3.02 5.74 3.08
CA SER A 63 -3.02 7.06 2.45
C SER A 63 -1.62 7.46 1.96
N GLU A 64 -1.50 8.61 1.30
CA GLU A 64 -0.21 9.20 0.91
C GLU A 64 0.71 9.58 2.08
N TYR A 65 0.19 9.65 3.30
CA TYR A 65 0.98 9.96 4.50
C TYR A 65 1.70 8.73 5.05
N ASN A 66 1.23 7.53 4.71
CA ASN A 66 1.73 6.24 5.20
C ASN A 66 2.65 5.56 4.16
N ILE A 67 3.15 6.33 3.19
CA ILE A 67 4.02 5.85 2.13
C ILE A 67 5.25 6.75 2.04
N LEU A 68 6.42 6.17 2.24
CA LEU A 68 7.71 6.79 1.95
C LEU A 68 8.13 6.43 0.52
N VAL A 69 8.80 7.32 -0.18
CA VAL A 69 9.39 7.06 -1.50
C VAL A 69 10.88 7.40 -1.45
N ARG A 70 11.70 6.41 -1.79
CA ARG A 70 13.16 6.57 -1.94
C ARG A 70 13.49 7.33 -3.22
N GLU A 71 14.71 7.84 -3.34
CA GLU A 71 15.16 8.58 -4.53
C GLU A 71 15.01 7.80 -5.85
N ASN A 72 15.08 6.47 -5.79
CA ASN A 72 14.92 5.57 -6.93
C ASN A 72 13.46 5.18 -7.24
N ASP A 73 12.48 5.98 -6.82
CA ASP A 73 11.04 5.71 -7.02
C ASP A 73 10.60 4.34 -6.41
N GLU A 74 11.24 3.90 -5.33
CA GLU A 74 10.82 2.73 -4.55
C GLU A 74 9.93 3.14 -3.37
N PRO A 75 8.64 2.74 -3.37
CA PRO A 75 7.74 3.04 -2.27
C PRO A 75 7.92 2.05 -1.12
N VAL A 76 7.81 2.54 0.11
CA VAL A 76 7.78 1.75 1.35
C VAL A 76 6.54 2.14 2.14
N ILE A 77 5.68 1.16 2.45
CA ILE A 77 4.46 1.37 3.22
C ILE A 77 4.80 1.17 4.71
N PHE A 78 4.44 2.15 5.53
CA PHE A 78 4.69 2.11 6.97
C PHE A 78 3.41 2.44 7.75
N ASP A 79 3.50 2.41 9.08
CA ASP A 79 2.40 2.76 9.98
C ASP A 79 1.15 1.88 9.81
N TRP A 80 1.23 0.66 10.36
CA TRP A 80 0.21 -0.38 10.22
C TRP A 80 -0.70 -0.60 11.46
N PRO A 81 -0.92 0.31 12.42
CA PRO A 81 -1.62 -0.03 13.67
C PRO A 81 -3.09 -0.43 13.48
N GLN A 82 -3.71 -0.01 12.36
CA GLN A 82 -5.12 -0.29 12.02
C GLN A 82 -5.30 -1.49 11.08
N TRP A 83 -4.27 -2.33 10.93
CA TRP A 83 -4.33 -3.48 10.03
C TRP A 83 -5.40 -4.48 10.47
N VAL A 84 -6.02 -5.14 9.49
CA VAL A 84 -6.97 -6.24 9.73
C VAL A 84 -6.59 -7.50 8.95
N PRO A 85 -6.95 -8.69 9.44
CA PRO A 85 -6.82 -9.92 8.68
C PRO A 85 -7.61 -9.90 7.36
N SER A 86 -7.08 -10.51 6.30
CA SER A 86 -7.76 -10.58 4.99
C SER A 86 -9.08 -11.38 5.01
N ASN A 87 -9.29 -12.22 6.03
CA ASN A 87 -10.52 -12.97 6.28
C ASN A 87 -11.52 -12.22 7.18
N HIS A 88 -11.18 -11.01 7.67
CA HIS A 88 -12.08 -10.20 8.47
C HIS A 88 -13.33 -9.82 7.64
N PRO A 89 -14.55 -9.78 8.21
CA PRO A 89 -15.78 -9.47 7.47
C PRO A 89 -15.71 -8.15 6.67
N SER A 90 -14.98 -7.16 7.20
CA SER A 90 -14.79 -5.84 6.57
C SER A 90 -13.56 -5.73 5.67
N ALA A 91 -12.74 -6.79 5.52
CA ALA A 91 -11.45 -6.71 4.84
C ALA A 91 -11.55 -6.19 3.40
N LEU A 92 -12.52 -6.70 2.62
CA LEU A 92 -12.71 -6.28 1.22
C LEU A 92 -13.12 -4.80 1.11
N ILE A 93 -13.95 -4.32 2.04
CA ILE A 93 -14.40 -2.93 2.07
C ILE A 93 -13.22 -2.00 2.39
N LEU A 94 -12.41 -2.38 3.39
CA LEU A 94 -11.22 -1.63 3.80
C LEU A 94 -10.16 -1.62 2.69
N LEU A 95 -9.89 -2.76 2.07
CA LEU A 95 -8.95 -2.87 0.95
C LEU A 95 -9.39 -1.99 -0.24
N ARG A 96 -10.68 -2.02 -0.59
CA ARG A 96 -11.24 -1.18 -1.65
C ARG A 96 -11.09 0.31 -1.32
N ARG A 97 -11.25 0.70 -0.05
CA ARG A 97 -11.05 2.08 0.41
C ARG A 97 -9.58 2.49 0.30
N ASP A 98 -8.66 1.68 0.80
CA ASP A 98 -7.22 1.90 0.75
C ASP A 98 -6.76 2.10 -0.72
N PHE A 99 -7.17 1.22 -1.62
CA PHE A 99 -6.87 1.34 -3.05
C PHE A 99 -7.44 2.61 -3.67
N LYS A 100 -8.71 2.94 -3.35
CA LYS A 100 -9.38 4.12 -3.86
C LYS A 100 -8.68 5.41 -3.44
N ASN A 101 -8.19 5.47 -2.19
CA ASN A 101 -7.43 6.61 -1.69
C ASN A 101 -6.18 6.85 -2.53
N ILE A 102 -5.38 5.80 -2.75
CA ILE A 102 -4.16 5.87 -3.56
C ILE A 102 -4.46 6.28 -5.00
N LEU A 103 -5.43 5.64 -5.67
CA LEU A 103 -5.79 5.99 -7.05
C LEU A 103 -6.26 7.44 -7.19
N LYS A 104 -7.09 7.91 -6.26
CA LYS A 104 -7.55 9.32 -6.24
C LYS A 104 -6.40 10.29 -6.02
N PHE A 105 -5.49 9.97 -5.10
CA PHE A 105 -4.32 10.78 -4.83
C PHE A 105 -3.46 10.95 -6.09
N PHE A 106 -3.10 9.86 -6.77
CA PHE A 106 -2.28 9.91 -7.99
C PHE A 106 -2.96 10.65 -9.14
N LYS A 107 -4.27 10.45 -9.31
CA LYS A 107 -5.08 11.21 -10.29
C LYS A 107 -5.05 12.71 -10.02
N ARG A 108 -5.24 13.12 -8.76
CA ARG A 108 -5.31 14.52 -8.34
C ARG A 108 -3.94 15.21 -8.36
N LYS A 109 -2.92 14.57 -7.79
CA LYS A 109 -1.61 15.20 -7.55
C LYS A 109 -0.67 15.14 -8.76
N TYR A 110 -0.68 14.02 -9.48
CA TYR A 110 0.23 13.78 -10.60
C TYR A 110 -0.46 13.77 -11.97
N GLY A 111 -1.78 14.03 -12.01
CA GLY A 111 -2.52 14.14 -13.27
C GLY A 111 -2.66 12.84 -14.06
N LEU A 112 -2.49 11.68 -13.40
CA LEU A 112 -2.58 10.40 -14.08
C LEU A 112 -4.02 10.14 -14.57
N ASN A 113 -4.15 9.67 -15.81
CA ASN A 113 -5.43 9.31 -16.40
C ASN A 113 -5.93 7.96 -15.84
N ILE A 114 -6.54 8.01 -14.65
CA ILE A 114 -7.01 6.83 -13.92
C ILE A 114 -8.54 6.78 -13.94
N LYS A 115 -9.08 5.66 -14.42
CA LYS A 115 -10.48 5.27 -14.27
C LYS A 115 -10.63 4.48 -12.96
N VAL A 116 -10.86 5.21 -11.86
CA VAL A 116 -10.81 4.67 -10.49
C VAL A 116 -11.74 3.47 -10.34
N GLU A 117 -12.98 3.59 -10.80
CA GLU A 117 -14.01 2.56 -10.69
C GLU A 117 -13.60 1.27 -11.42
N ALA A 118 -13.11 1.38 -12.66
CA ALA A 118 -12.63 0.26 -13.44
C ALA A 118 -11.40 -0.43 -12.80
N CYS A 119 -10.48 0.34 -12.21
CA CYS A 119 -9.34 -0.22 -11.47
C CYS A 119 -9.79 -1.00 -10.22
N LEU A 120 -10.82 -0.50 -9.52
CA LEU A 120 -11.35 -1.19 -8.34
C LEU A 120 -12.11 -2.47 -8.70
N GLU A 121 -12.83 -2.48 -9.82
CA GLU A 121 -13.48 -3.69 -10.34
C GLU A 121 -12.45 -4.76 -10.69
N LYS A 122 -11.40 -4.37 -11.41
CA LYS A 122 -10.28 -5.25 -11.74
C LYS A 122 -9.63 -5.85 -10.50
N LEU A 123 -9.39 -5.05 -9.46
CA LEU A 123 -8.84 -5.53 -8.18
C LEU A 123 -9.72 -6.60 -7.54
N VAL A 124 -11.05 -6.37 -7.49
CA VAL A 124 -11.99 -7.32 -6.90
C VAL A 124 -12.02 -8.63 -7.68
N SER A 125 -12.01 -8.56 -9.02
CA SER A 125 -11.96 -9.74 -9.86
C SER A 125 -10.68 -10.55 -9.67
N GLU A 126 -9.52 -9.90 -9.60
CA GLU A 126 -8.23 -10.56 -9.36
C GLU A 126 -8.21 -11.28 -8.01
N ILE A 127 -8.68 -10.61 -6.95
CA ILE A 127 -8.73 -11.18 -5.59
C ILE A 127 -9.73 -12.33 -5.48
N ALA A 128 -10.86 -12.25 -6.17
CA ALA A 128 -11.84 -13.34 -6.21
C ALA A 128 -11.25 -14.59 -6.89
N GLY A 129 -10.53 -14.42 -8.01
CA GLY A 129 -9.89 -15.52 -8.72
C GLY A 129 -8.76 -16.20 -7.93
N GLU A 130 -8.02 -15.44 -7.11
CA GLU A 130 -7.00 -16.01 -6.21
C GLU A 130 -7.60 -16.92 -5.13
N ARG A 131 -8.80 -16.60 -4.61
CA ARG A 131 -9.48 -17.41 -3.58
C ARG A 131 -10.06 -18.72 -4.11
N GLU A 132 -10.35 -18.84 -5.40
CA GLU A 132 -10.84 -20.08 -6.01
C GLU A 132 -9.72 -21.06 -6.38
N SER A 133 -8.46 -20.59 -6.38
CA SER A 133 -7.28 -21.38 -6.77
C SER A 133 -6.50 -21.95 -5.59
N THR A 134 -6.98 -21.77 -4.35
CA THR A 134 -6.34 -22.21 -3.09
C THR A 134 -7.28 -23.10 -2.29
#